data_AF-A0A9D5EFB0-F1
#
_entry.id   AF-A0A9D5EFB0-F1
#
_cell.length_a   1.000
_cell.length_b   1.000
_cell.length_c   1.000
_cell.angle_alpha   90.00
_cell.angle_beta   90.00
_cell.angle_gamma   90.00
#
_symmetry.space_group_name_H-M   'P 1'
#
loop_
_entity.id
_entity.type
_entity.pdbx_description
1 polymer ?
#
loop_
_entity_poly.entity_id
_entity_poly.type
_entity_poly.pdbx_seq_one_letter_code
_entity_poly.pdbx_strand_id
1 'polypeptide(L)'
;MLAALVLLILVALAGIAFLESGANTGKVILDPAEAYARGSVEFVGKEHLYLVRLTDGTFLALSDLDAANRANLQRRCRVSPVPVSDPWLPQLLERLGGRMSAGAAGSTLVFREDCNQAVYDVTGLRLDADAPNLDRYPVSISETGLVGVDVSKRSCTARAGAQLFAAIPCK
;
A
#
# COMPACT_ATOMS: atom_id res chain seq x y z
N MET A 1 -25.15 -1.00 49.22
CA MET A 1 -23.78 -1.48 48.93
C MET A 1 -23.73 -2.38 47.69
N LEU A 2 -24.59 -3.41 47.59
CA LEU A 2 -24.59 -4.35 46.45
C LEU A 2 -24.80 -3.68 45.08
N ALA A 3 -25.73 -2.72 44.97
CA ALA A 3 -26.05 -2.04 43.71
C ALA A 3 -24.89 -1.20 43.15
N ALA A 4 -24.09 -0.57 44.01
CA ALA A 4 -22.92 0.21 43.60
C ALA A 4 -21.79 -0.70 43.08
N LEU A 5 -21.64 -1.88 43.67
CA LEU A 5 -20.66 -2.89 43.23
C LEU A 5 -21.03 -3.46 41.85
N VAL A 6 -22.31 -3.77 41.63
CA VAL A 6 -22.81 -4.25 40.32
C VAL A 6 -22.61 -3.19 39.23
N LEU A 7 -22.87 -1.91 39.54
CA LEU A 7 -22.65 -0.83 38.59
C LEU A 7 -21.17 -0.67 38.21
N LEU A 8 -20.26 -0.75 39.20
CA LEU A 8 -18.81 -0.69 38.96
C LEU A 8 -18.33 -1.84 38.08
N ILE A 9 -18.83 -3.06 38.31
CA ILE A 9 -18.50 -4.24 37.50
C ILE A 9 -19.00 -4.05 36.06
N LEU A 10 -20.24 -3.57 35.87
CA LEU A 10 -20.79 -3.32 34.53
C LEU A 10 -20.00 -2.25 33.77
N VAL A 11 -19.58 -1.17 34.44
CA VAL A 11 -18.75 -0.12 33.82
C VAL A 11 -17.36 -0.65 33.47
N ALA A 12 -16.75 -1.45 34.35
CA ALA A 12 -15.45 -2.07 34.07
C ALA A 12 -15.53 -3.04 32.87
N LEU A 13 -16.56 -3.89 32.81
CA LEU A 13 -16.79 -4.80 31.70
C LEU A 13 -17.07 -4.07 30.39
N ALA A 14 -17.87 -2.99 30.44
CA ALA A 14 -18.13 -2.14 29.27
C ALA A 14 -16.86 -1.41 28.80
N GLY A 15 -16.02 -0.96 29.73
CA GLY A 15 -14.74 -0.32 29.42
C GLY A 15 -13.74 -1.28 28.77
N ILE A 16 -13.64 -2.51 29.27
CA ILE A 16 -12.81 -3.57 28.66
C ILE A 16 -13.33 -3.92 27.27
N ALA A 17 -14.65 -4.15 27.13
CA ALA A 17 -15.26 -4.42 25.84
C ALA A 17 -15.09 -3.25 24.85
N PHE A 18 -15.10 -2.00 25.32
CA PHE A 18 -14.84 -0.83 24.47
C PHE A 18 -13.38 -0.77 23.99
N LEU A 19 -12.42 -1.06 24.88
CA LEU A 19 -10.99 -1.16 24.53
C LEU A 19 -10.70 -2.33 23.59
N GLU A 20 -11.42 -3.46 23.76
CA GLU A 20 -11.34 -4.62 22.88
C GLU A 20 -12.15 -4.45 21.57
N SER A 21 -13.18 -3.58 21.55
CA SER A 21 -14.06 -3.40 20.39
C SER A 21 -13.40 -2.74 19.18
N GLY A 22 -12.12 -2.39 19.27
CA GLY A 22 -11.37 -1.88 18.14
C GLY A 22 -12.04 -0.64 17.58
N ALA A 23 -11.91 0.49 18.29
CA ALA A 23 -12.04 1.80 17.66
C ALA A 23 -11.34 1.70 16.30
N ASN A 24 -12.04 1.97 15.21
CA ASN A 24 -11.60 1.68 13.85
C ASN A 24 -10.33 2.50 13.57
N THR A 25 -9.17 1.99 13.97
CA THR A 25 -7.91 2.74 14.04
C THR A 25 -7.29 2.93 12.66
N GLY A 26 -7.96 2.43 11.62
CA GLY A 26 -7.40 2.25 10.28
C GLY A 26 -6.22 1.27 10.26
N LYS A 27 -6.06 0.42 11.28
CA LYS A 27 -5.10 -0.67 11.25
C LYS A 27 -5.75 -1.92 10.68
N VAL A 28 -5.19 -2.41 9.60
CA VAL A 28 -5.57 -3.65 8.94
C VAL A 28 -4.55 -4.70 9.33
N ILE A 29 -5.00 -5.79 9.95
CA ILE A 29 -4.15 -6.93 10.28
C ILE A 29 -4.37 -7.98 9.19
N LEU A 30 -3.28 -8.40 8.57
CA LEU A 30 -3.24 -9.39 7.51
C LEU A 30 -2.57 -10.69 8.03
N ASP A 31 -2.42 -11.66 7.13
CA ASP A 31 -1.77 -12.94 7.43
C ASP A 31 -0.32 -12.77 7.96
N PRO A 32 0.26 -13.82 8.58
CA PRO A 32 1.67 -13.84 8.96
C PRO A 32 2.62 -13.51 7.81
N ALA A 33 3.75 -12.88 8.11
CA ALA A 33 4.72 -12.46 7.10
C ALA A 33 5.24 -13.62 6.23
N GLU A 34 5.32 -14.83 6.78
CA GLU A 34 5.71 -16.06 6.07
C GLU A 34 4.70 -16.53 5.02
N ALA A 35 3.44 -16.07 5.07
CA ALA A 35 2.43 -16.42 4.07
C ALA A 35 2.69 -15.75 2.71
N TYR A 36 3.46 -14.66 2.68
CA TYR A 36 3.76 -13.90 1.47
C TYR A 36 5.13 -14.26 0.93
N ALA A 37 5.24 -14.76 -0.30
CA ALA A 37 6.55 -15.06 -0.89
C ALA A 37 7.40 -13.79 -1.06
N ARG A 38 8.73 -13.90 -1.00
CA ARG A 38 9.60 -12.77 -1.37
C ARG A 38 9.45 -12.47 -2.87
N GLY A 39 9.37 -11.20 -3.23
CA GLY A 39 9.04 -10.74 -4.58
C GLY A 39 7.55 -10.82 -4.93
N SER A 40 6.66 -11.07 -3.96
CA SER A 40 5.22 -11.17 -4.23
C SER A 40 4.52 -9.81 -4.20
N VAL A 41 3.40 -9.75 -4.92
CA VAL A 41 2.44 -8.64 -4.91
C VAL A 41 1.06 -9.25 -4.73
N GLU A 42 0.38 -8.94 -3.63
CA GLU A 42 -0.95 -9.43 -3.31
C GLU A 42 -1.95 -8.28 -3.23
N PHE A 43 -3.14 -8.45 -3.81
CA PHE A 43 -4.19 -7.43 -3.75
C PHE A 43 -5.10 -7.64 -2.52
N VAL A 44 -5.15 -6.65 -1.64
CA VAL A 44 -6.03 -6.63 -0.46
C VAL A 44 -7.31 -5.90 -0.82
N GLY A 45 -8.25 -6.62 -1.43
CA GLY A 45 -9.42 -6.03 -2.08
C GLY A 45 -10.34 -5.21 -1.17
N LYS A 46 -10.47 -5.57 0.11
CA LYS A 46 -11.29 -4.81 1.08
C LYS A 46 -10.77 -3.39 1.30
N GLU A 47 -9.45 -3.21 1.20
CA GLU A 47 -8.76 -1.96 1.53
C GLU A 47 -8.21 -1.25 0.28
N HIS A 48 -8.43 -1.83 -0.91
CA HIS A 48 -8.00 -1.25 -2.19
C HIS A 48 -6.51 -0.91 -2.23
N LEU A 49 -5.68 -1.87 -1.80
CA LEU A 49 -4.23 -1.72 -1.77
C LEU A 49 -3.53 -2.99 -2.25
N TYR A 50 -2.29 -2.84 -2.68
CA TYR A 50 -1.36 -3.94 -2.92
C TYR A 50 -0.39 -4.07 -1.76
N LEU A 51 -0.30 -5.26 -1.17
CA LEU A 51 0.79 -5.62 -0.29
C LEU A 51 1.92 -6.21 -1.13
N VAL A 52 3.06 -5.54 -1.13
CA VAL A 52 4.27 -5.97 -1.84
C VAL A 52 5.28 -6.46 -0.83
N ARG A 53 5.80 -7.67 -1.02
CA ARG A 53 6.99 -8.15 -0.30
C ARG A 53 8.17 -8.15 -1.25
N LEU A 54 9.12 -7.24 -1.07
CA LEU A 54 10.31 -7.15 -1.90
C LEU A 54 11.22 -8.38 -1.72
N THR A 55 12.20 -8.53 -2.61
CA THR A 55 13.15 -9.66 -2.61
C THR A 55 14.06 -9.69 -1.38
N ASP A 56 14.33 -8.53 -0.78
CA ASP A 56 15.04 -8.39 0.50
C ASP A 56 14.17 -8.74 1.72
N GLY A 57 12.85 -8.94 1.52
CA GLY A 57 11.87 -9.26 2.55
C GLY A 57 11.13 -8.04 3.11
N THR A 58 11.47 -6.82 2.68
CA THR A 58 10.79 -5.58 3.07
C THR A 58 9.34 -5.59 2.57
N PHE A 59 8.40 -5.16 3.41
CA PHE A 59 7.01 -4.96 3.01
C PHE A 59 6.71 -3.50 2.65
N LEU A 60 5.92 -3.33 1.60
CA LEU A 60 5.29 -2.07 1.20
C LEU A 60 3.79 -2.29 1.04
N ALA A 61 2.99 -1.29 1.41
CA ALA A 61 1.56 -1.26 1.09
C ALA A 61 1.30 -0.07 0.18
N LEU A 62 0.83 -0.33 -1.03
CA LEU A 62 0.63 0.67 -2.10
C LEU A 62 -0.86 0.84 -2.39
N SER A 63 -1.34 2.07 -2.54
CA SER A 63 -2.71 2.30 -3.00
C SER A 63 -2.94 1.74 -4.41
N ASP A 64 -4.11 1.17 -4.65
CA ASP A 64 -4.55 0.81 -6.01
C ASP A 64 -5.05 2.01 -6.82
N LEU A 65 -5.05 3.22 -6.24
CA LEU A 65 -5.43 4.45 -6.93
C LEU A 65 -4.21 5.21 -7.43
N ASP A 66 -4.31 5.71 -8.66
CA ASP A 66 -3.34 6.64 -9.23
C ASP A 66 -3.27 7.92 -8.41
N ALA A 67 -2.08 8.24 -7.90
CA ALA A 67 -1.89 9.39 -7.01
C ALA A 67 -2.14 10.74 -7.70
N ALA A 68 -1.96 10.83 -9.02
CA ALA A 68 -2.22 12.06 -9.76
C ALA A 68 -3.72 12.36 -9.91
N ASN A 69 -4.58 11.33 -9.94
CA ASN A 69 -6.02 11.48 -10.14
C ASN A 69 -6.89 11.07 -8.94
N ARG A 70 -6.32 10.63 -7.82
CA ARG A 70 -7.08 10.16 -6.64
C ARG A 70 -8.12 11.14 -6.10
N ALA A 71 -7.86 12.46 -6.19
CA ALA A 71 -8.76 13.50 -5.71
C ALA A 71 -9.91 13.79 -6.69
N ASN A 72 -9.85 13.24 -7.92
CA ASN A 72 -10.87 13.43 -8.93
C ASN A 72 -12.07 12.52 -8.65
N LEU A 73 -13.17 13.10 -8.19
CA LEU A 73 -14.40 12.36 -7.88
C LEU A 73 -15.12 11.82 -9.12
N GLN A 74 -14.84 12.37 -10.31
CA GLN A 74 -15.48 11.96 -11.57
C GLN A 74 -14.70 10.86 -12.28
N ARG A 75 -13.40 10.73 -12.00
CA ARG A 75 -12.53 9.74 -12.64
C ARG A 75 -11.40 9.33 -11.72
N ARG A 76 -11.57 8.20 -11.05
CA ARG A 76 -10.57 7.57 -10.18
C ARG A 76 -9.89 6.44 -10.93
N CYS A 77 -8.69 6.72 -11.43
CA CYS A 77 -7.91 5.75 -12.19
C CYS A 77 -7.29 4.73 -11.25
N ARG A 78 -7.47 3.45 -11.56
CA ARG A 78 -6.94 2.34 -10.77
C ARG A 78 -5.72 1.76 -11.43
N VAL A 79 -4.82 1.32 -10.59
CA VAL A 79 -3.51 0.79 -10.94
C VAL A 79 -3.56 -0.72 -10.75
N SER A 80 -3.04 -1.46 -11.71
CA SER A 80 -2.98 -2.92 -11.64
C SER A 80 -1.68 -3.47 -12.22
N PRO A 81 -1.20 -4.65 -11.75
CA PRO A 81 -0.05 -5.31 -12.37
C PRO A 81 -0.31 -5.53 -13.86
N VAL A 82 0.67 -5.19 -14.69
CA VAL A 82 0.62 -5.52 -16.12
C VAL A 82 0.75 -7.05 -16.25
N PRO A 83 -0.21 -7.74 -16.89
CA PRO A 83 -0.15 -9.19 -17.06
C PRO A 83 1.09 -9.60 -17.85
N VAL A 84 1.67 -10.76 -17.50
CA VAL A 84 2.81 -11.33 -18.27
C VAL A 84 2.45 -11.67 -19.72
N SER A 85 1.15 -11.82 -20.00
CA SER A 85 0.61 -12.02 -21.35
C SER A 85 0.41 -10.73 -22.14
N ASP A 86 0.62 -9.55 -21.54
CA ASP A 86 0.55 -8.28 -22.25
C ASP A 86 1.70 -8.19 -23.27
N PRO A 87 1.41 -8.10 -24.58
CA PRO A 87 2.45 -8.11 -25.62
C PRO A 87 3.37 -6.89 -25.56
N TRP A 88 2.97 -5.81 -24.88
CA TRP A 88 3.76 -4.59 -24.73
C TRP A 88 4.70 -4.63 -23.53
N LEU A 89 4.54 -5.60 -22.61
CA LEU A 89 5.34 -5.67 -21.39
C LEU A 89 6.87 -5.74 -21.66
N PRO A 90 7.39 -6.55 -22.60
CA PRO A 90 8.83 -6.60 -22.86
C PRO A 90 9.41 -5.24 -23.28
N GLN A 91 8.72 -4.54 -24.18
CA GLN A 91 9.13 -3.22 -24.67
C GLN A 91 9.01 -2.15 -23.57
N LEU A 92 8.02 -2.29 -22.70
CA LEU A 92 7.84 -1.41 -21.55
C LEU A 92 9.00 -1.55 -20.56
N LEU A 93 9.40 -2.79 -20.23
CA LEU A 93 10.52 -3.09 -19.35
C LEU A 93 11.85 -2.66 -19.95
N GLU A 94 12.07 -2.87 -21.26
CA GLU A 94 13.29 -2.40 -21.94
C GLU A 94 13.44 -0.87 -21.84
N ARG A 95 12.34 -0.14 -22.10
CA ARG A 95 12.35 1.33 -22.09
C ARG A 95 12.43 1.92 -20.68
N LEU A 96 11.73 1.34 -19.71
CA LEU A 96 11.56 1.93 -18.38
C LEU A 96 12.39 1.26 -17.28
N GLY A 97 12.99 0.11 -17.53
CA GLY A 97 13.76 -0.66 -16.55
C GLY A 97 14.90 0.15 -15.94
N GLY A 98 15.59 0.96 -16.75
CA GLY A 98 16.65 1.86 -16.26
C GLY A 98 16.17 2.99 -15.34
N ARG A 99 14.86 3.22 -15.22
CA ARG A 99 14.26 4.21 -14.32
C ARG A 99 13.76 3.59 -13.00
N MET A 100 13.77 2.27 -12.85
CA MET A 100 13.28 1.60 -11.65
C MET A 100 14.05 2.03 -10.39
N SER A 101 13.37 1.99 -9.24
CA SER A 101 14.03 2.14 -7.94
C SER A 101 14.99 0.98 -7.67
N ALA A 102 15.94 1.17 -6.76
CA ALA A 102 16.83 0.10 -6.33
C ALA A 102 16.08 -1.14 -5.80
N GLY A 103 14.98 -0.94 -5.08
CA GLY A 103 14.13 -2.03 -4.57
C GLY A 103 13.33 -2.76 -5.65
N ALA A 104 13.24 -2.20 -6.85
CA ALA A 104 12.61 -2.82 -8.03
C ALA A 104 13.63 -3.26 -9.09
N ALA A 105 14.93 -3.13 -8.84
CA ALA A 105 15.96 -3.41 -9.83
C ALA A 105 15.86 -4.88 -10.31
N GLY A 106 15.72 -5.07 -11.63
CA GLY A 106 15.54 -6.38 -12.23
C GLY A 106 14.14 -6.98 -12.12
N SER A 107 13.17 -6.25 -11.55
CA SER A 107 11.76 -6.67 -11.56
C SER A 107 11.23 -6.73 -12.99
N THR A 108 10.48 -7.78 -13.29
CA THR A 108 9.67 -7.89 -14.53
C THR A 108 8.22 -7.48 -14.31
N LEU A 109 7.82 -7.22 -13.05
CA LEU A 109 6.50 -6.71 -12.70
C LEU A 109 6.54 -5.17 -12.67
N VAL A 110 5.58 -4.57 -13.36
CA VAL A 110 5.26 -3.15 -13.27
C VAL A 110 3.75 -3.01 -13.11
N PHE A 111 3.32 -1.92 -12.50
CA PHE A 111 1.92 -1.54 -12.49
C PHE A 111 1.62 -0.55 -13.60
N ARG A 112 0.39 -0.59 -14.12
CA ARG A 112 -0.14 0.39 -15.07
C ARG A 112 -1.55 0.81 -14.65
N GLU A 113 -1.86 2.10 -14.77
CA GLU A 113 -3.23 2.59 -14.54
C GLU A 113 -4.10 2.60 -15.80
N ASP A 114 -5.40 2.54 -15.57
CA ASP A 114 -6.43 2.27 -16.57
C ASP A 114 -6.90 3.48 -17.39
N CYS A 115 -6.61 4.72 -16.97
CA CYS A 115 -7.05 5.93 -17.67
C CYS A 115 -6.03 6.45 -18.69
N ASN A 116 -4.81 6.76 -18.25
CA ASN A 116 -3.78 7.45 -19.05
C ASN A 116 -2.50 6.61 -19.23
N GLN A 117 -2.53 5.35 -18.83
CA GLN A 117 -1.43 4.39 -18.95
C GLN A 117 -0.15 4.79 -18.20
N ALA A 118 -0.24 5.53 -17.10
CA ALA A 118 0.87 5.73 -16.18
C ALA A 118 1.49 4.41 -15.74
N VAL A 119 2.80 4.38 -15.54
CA VAL A 119 3.53 3.17 -15.19
C VAL A 119 4.32 3.36 -13.92
N TYR A 120 4.26 2.36 -13.05
CA TYR A 120 4.94 2.34 -11.76
C TYR A 120 5.76 1.05 -11.60
N ASP A 121 6.88 1.13 -10.89
CA ASP A 121 7.58 -0.08 -10.45
C ASP A 121 6.89 -0.74 -9.24
N VAL A 122 7.40 -1.90 -8.81
CA VAL A 122 6.86 -2.65 -7.66
C VAL A 122 6.92 -1.91 -6.33
N THR A 123 7.66 -0.81 -6.25
CA THR A 123 7.69 0.04 -5.06
C THR A 123 6.69 1.20 -5.14
N GLY A 124 5.97 1.33 -6.25
CA GLY A 124 5.05 2.44 -6.51
C GLY A 124 5.73 3.70 -7.05
N LEU A 125 7.01 3.64 -7.42
CA LEU A 125 7.71 4.76 -8.06
C LEU A 125 7.20 4.97 -9.48
N ARG A 126 6.83 6.21 -9.84
CA ARG A 126 6.45 6.58 -11.20
C ARG A 126 7.63 6.37 -12.16
N LEU A 127 7.40 5.77 -13.32
CA LEU A 127 8.43 5.42 -14.30
C LEU A 127 8.35 6.21 -15.60
N ASP A 128 7.18 6.58 -16.07
CA ASP A 128 7.00 7.25 -17.38
C ASP A 128 7.27 8.75 -17.32
N ALA A 129 7.12 9.39 -16.16
CA ALA A 129 7.30 10.84 -15.99
C ALA A 129 7.76 11.22 -14.58
N ASP A 130 8.16 12.48 -14.41
CA ASP A 130 8.31 13.10 -13.10
C ASP A 130 6.92 13.56 -12.62
N ALA A 131 6.34 12.77 -11.72
CA ALA A 131 4.98 12.94 -11.25
C ALA A 131 4.80 12.26 -9.88
N PRO A 132 3.62 12.39 -9.23
CA PRO A 132 3.31 11.65 -8.02
C PRO A 132 3.51 10.13 -8.18
N ASN A 133 4.11 9.54 -7.14
CA ASN A 133 4.22 8.09 -6.96
C ASN A 133 2.94 7.55 -6.35
N LEU A 134 2.74 6.23 -6.39
CA LEU A 134 1.64 5.61 -5.64
C LEU A 134 1.78 5.93 -4.15
N ASP A 135 0.64 6.19 -3.53
CA ASP A 135 0.58 6.43 -2.10
C ASP A 135 0.99 5.17 -1.35
N ARG A 136 1.73 5.37 -0.26
CA ARG A 136 2.16 4.30 0.62
C ARG A 136 1.47 4.38 1.97
N TYR A 137 1.15 3.22 2.50
CA TYR A 137 0.66 3.06 3.87
C TYR A 137 1.77 2.46 4.73
N PRO A 138 1.96 2.92 5.98
CA PRO A 138 2.93 2.31 6.89
C PRO A 138 2.63 0.83 7.11
N VAL A 139 3.66 0.01 7.00
CA VAL A 139 3.61 -1.42 7.31
C VAL A 139 4.44 -1.69 8.55
N SER A 140 3.93 -2.56 9.42
CA SER A 140 4.60 -3.04 10.62
C SER A 140 4.42 -4.55 10.75
N ILE A 141 5.37 -5.24 11.36
CA ILE A 141 5.22 -6.64 11.74
C ILE A 141 4.98 -6.69 13.25
N SER A 142 3.90 -7.34 13.68
CA SER A 142 3.62 -7.52 15.11
C SER A 142 4.63 -8.46 15.78
N GLU A 143 4.63 -8.50 17.11
CA GLU A 143 5.42 -9.47 17.88
C GLU A 143 5.07 -10.93 17.55
N THR A 144 3.83 -11.17 17.11
CA THR A 144 3.33 -12.48 16.66
C THR A 144 3.62 -12.78 15.18
N GLY A 145 4.30 -11.89 14.46
CA GLY A 145 4.67 -12.07 13.05
C GLY A 145 3.61 -11.66 12.03
N LEU A 146 2.49 -11.08 12.45
CA LEU A 146 1.41 -10.63 11.56
C LEU A 146 1.79 -9.33 10.85
N VAL A 147 1.41 -9.23 9.58
CA VAL A 147 1.58 -8.00 8.80
C VAL A 147 0.46 -7.02 9.13
N GLY A 148 0.81 -5.87 9.69
CA GLY A 148 -0.11 -4.77 9.97
C GLY A 148 0.08 -3.61 9.00
N VAL A 149 -1.00 -3.09 8.42
CA VAL A 149 -1.01 -1.90 7.56
C VAL A 149 -1.83 -0.80 8.21
N ASP A 150 -1.27 0.39 8.37
CA ASP A 150 -1.98 1.55 8.91
C ASP A 150 -2.58 2.39 7.76
N VAL A 151 -3.78 2.04 7.32
CA VAL A 151 -4.51 2.73 6.24
C VAL A 151 -5.04 4.11 6.65
N SER A 152 -5.00 4.45 7.95
CA SER A 152 -5.31 5.81 8.41
C SER A 152 -4.19 6.81 8.10
N LYS A 153 -2.96 6.31 7.86
CA LYS A 153 -1.79 7.12 7.58
C LYS A 153 -1.33 6.91 6.15
N ARG A 154 -1.10 8.01 5.46
CA ARG A 154 -0.69 8.00 4.06
C ARG A 154 0.59 8.79 3.88
N SER A 155 1.53 8.22 3.14
CA SER A 155 2.74 8.89 2.68
C SER A 155 2.62 9.14 1.19
N CYS A 156 2.71 10.41 0.81
CA CYS A 156 2.61 10.85 -0.58
C CYS A 156 3.96 11.39 -1.02
N THR A 157 4.45 10.88 -2.15
CA THR A 157 5.73 11.29 -2.72
C THR A 157 5.60 11.51 -4.21
N ALA A 158 6.58 12.16 -4.81
CA ALA A 158 6.72 12.28 -6.25
C ALA A 158 8.14 11.92 -6.68
N ARG A 159 8.27 11.46 -7.91
CA ARG A 159 9.55 11.53 -8.61
C ARG A 159 9.78 12.98 -9.05
N ALA A 160 10.95 13.52 -8.73
CA ALA A 160 11.39 14.83 -9.18
C ALA A 160 12.89 14.79 -9.51
N GLY A 161 13.22 14.66 -10.80
CA GLY A 161 14.60 14.52 -11.27
C GLY A 161 15.31 13.33 -10.62
N ALA A 162 16.38 13.61 -9.89
CA ALA A 162 17.17 12.60 -9.18
C ALA A 162 16.52 12.11 -7.87
N GLN A 163 15.56 12.85 -7.31
CA GLN A 163 14.86 12.43 -6.10
C GLN A 163 13.68 11.53 -6.47
N LEU A 164 13.80 10.23 -6.16
CA LEU A 164 12.79 9.24 -6.53
C LEU A 164 11.52 9.35 -5.65
N PHE A 165 11.68 9.69 -4.37
CA PHE A 165 10.58 9.77 -3.40
C PHE A 165 10.60 11.11 -2.66
N ALA A 166 10.54 12.22 -3.41
CA ALA A 166 10.42 13.55 -2.81
C ALA A 166 9.06 13.68 -2.10
N ALA A 167 9.05 14.06 -0.82
CA ALA A 167 7.81 14.21 -0.06
C ALA A 167 6.94 15.33 -0.62
N ILE A 168 5.63 15.06 -0.75
CA ILE A 168 4.63 16.05 -1.19
C ILE A 168 3.40 16.02 -0.27
N PRO A 169 2.60 17.09 -0.20
CA PRO A 169 1.35 17.07 0.55
C PRO A 169 0.39 15.98 0.03
N CYS A 170 -0.19 15.24 0.96
CA CYS A 170 -1.26 14.29 0.67
C CYS A 170 -2.58 15.03 0.42
N LYS A 171 -2.78 15.49 -0.82
CA LYS A 171 -4.08 16.02 -1.30
C LYS A 171 -5.14 14.93 -1.43
#